data_AF-X1S0F4-F1
#
_entry.id   AF-X1S0F4-F1
#
_cell.length_a   1.000
_cell.length_b   1.000
_cell.length_c   1.000
_cell.angle_alpha   90.00
_cell.angle_beta   90.00
_cell.angle_gamma   90.00
#
_symmetry.space_group_name_H-M   'P 1'
#
loop_
_entity.id
_entity.type
_entity.pdbx_description
1 polymer ?
#
loop_
_entity_poly.entity_id
_entity_poly.type
_entity_poly.pdbx_seq_one_letter_code
_entity_poly.pdbx_strand_id
1 'polypeptide(L)'
;MDFFTGLSEAEDIIARGETKSSIRLKSGINVDIRTVDDFQYPYALHHFTGSKEHNTAMRTAAKKDNTKMNEYGLFKNGNLIKCSDEADIFNFFSMDWIPPELRENYGEIEAAKNKTLPKLIEEKDIKGIFHIHTTHSDGNISIEHACNYLQKMGFQYAGISEHSRTAAYAGGLKDDDINRYLEEIDKLNKKCASFKIFKGIES
;
A
#
# COMPACT_ATOMS: atom_id res chain seq x y z
N MET A 1 1.30 -13.80 23.96
CA MET A 1 0.11 -14.30 23.23
C MET A 1 -1.20 -13.97 23.94
N ASP A 2 -1.27 -14.19 25.25
CA ASP A 2 -2.47 -13.93 26.06
C ASP A 2 -3.05 -12.53 25.85
N PHE A 3 -2.19 -11.51 25.84
CA PHE A 3 -2.57 -10.13 25.54
C PHE A 3 -3.25 -9.98 24.17
N PHE A 4 -2.64 -10.50 23.10
CA PHE A 4 -3.19 -10.43 21.74
C PHE A 4 -4.54 -11.14 21.63
N THR A 5 -4.65 -12.35 22.17
CA THR A 5 -5.91 -13.12 22.11
C THR A 5 -6.99 -12.57 23.03
N GLY A 6 -6.62 -11.74 24.01
CA GLY A 6 -7.52 -11.11 24.97
C GLY A 6 -7.86 -9.65 24.65
N LEU A 7 -7.48 -9.15 23.46
CA LEU A 7 -7.84 -7.81 23.02
C LEU A 7 -9.36 -7.62 23.02
N SER A 8 -9.82 -6.42 23.37
CA SER A 8 -11.25 -6.12 23.44
C SER A 8 -11.96 -6.22 22.08
N GLU A 9 -11.18 -6.11 21.01
CA GLU A 9 -11.57 -6.17 19.61
C GLU A 9 -11.68 -7.62 19.11
N ALA A 10 -11.13 -8.60 19.84
CA ALA A 10 -11.25 -10.00 19.51
C ALA A 10 -12.71 -10.46 19.71
N GLU A 11 -13.24 -11.17 18.72
CA GLU A 11 -14.53 -11.86 18.77
C GLU A 11 -14.30 -13.35 19.07
N ASP A 12 -13.49 -14.01 18.24
CA ASP A 12 -13.18 -15.44 18.38
C ASP A 12 -11.67 -15.69 18.40
N ILE A 13 -11.24 -16.65 19.21
CA ILE A 13 -9.89 -17.22 19.15
C ILE A 13 -9.94 -18.43 18.21
N ILE A 14 -9.38 -18.29 17.01
CA ILE A 14 -9.33 -19.36 15.99
C ILE A 14 -8.25 -20.39 16.38
N ALA A 15 -7.08 -19.90 16.78
CA ALA A 15 -5.96 -20.72 17.20
C ALA A 15 -5.13 -19.98 18.24
N ARG A 16 -4.65 -20.69 19.26
CA ARG A 16 -3.76 -20.15 20.29
C ARG A 16 -2.59 -21.10 20.51
N GLY A 17 -1.39 -20.58 20.34
CA GLY A 17 -0.14 -21.26 20.64
C GLY A 17 0.84 -20.29 21.29
N GLU A 18 2.05 -20.77 21.61
CA GLU A 18 3.06 -19.96 22.28
C GLU A 18 3.67 -18.89 21.37
N THR A 19 3.96 -19.25 20.12
CA THR A 19 4.63 -18.37 19.14
C THR A 19 3.78 -18.01 17.92
N LYS A 20 2.57 -18.58 17.83
CA LYS A 20 1.60 -18.28 16.79
C LYS A 20 0.17 -18.29 17.35
N SER A 21 -0.62 -17.28 17.00
CA SER A 21 -2.04 -17.22 17.34
C SER A 21 -2.82 -16.55 16.22
N SER A 22 -4.11 -16.84 16.16
CA SER A 22 -5.04 -16.33 15.15
C SER A 22 -6.35 -15.99 15.84
N ILE A 23 -6.87 -14.79 15.58
CA ILE A 23 -8.17 -14.34 16.08
C ILE A 23 -9.03 -13.83 14.92
N ARG A 24 -10.34 -13.84 15.12
CA ARG A 24 -11.26 -13.03 14.33
C ARG A 24 -11.62 -11.79 15.15
N LEU A 25 -11.47 -10.62 14.55
CA LEU A 25 -11.90 -9.36 15.14
C LEU A 25 -13.43 -9.21 15.04
N LYS A 26 -14.02 -8.40 15.91
CA LYS A 26 -15.45 -7.99 15.84
C LYS A 26 -15.84 -7.33 14.51
N SER A 27 -14.86 -6.81 13.76
CA SER A 27 -15.06 -6.30 12.40
C SER A 27 -15.21 -7.41 11.34
N GLY A 28 -15.00 -8.68 11.71
CA GLY A 28 -14.98 -9.83 10.80
C GLY A 28 -13.61 -10.13 10.18
N ILE A 29 -12.59 -9.29 10.42
CA ILE A 29 -11.24 -9.47 9.88
C ILE A 29 -10.50 -10.57 10.67
N ASN A 30 -9.89 -11.52 9.96
CA ASN A 30 -8.99 -12.50 10.55
C ASN A 30 -7.58 -11.91 10.67
N VAL A 31 -6.97 -12.08 11.85
CA VAL A 31 -5.62 -11.58 12.14
C VAL A 31 -4.77 -12.71 12.69
N ASP A 32 -3.61 -12.89 12.05
CA ASP A 32 -2.56 -13.80 12.48
C ASP A 32 -1.42 -13.01 13.12
N ILE A 33 -0.94 -13.49 14.26
CA ILE A 33 0.33 -13.02 14.85
C ILE A 33 1.35 -14.15 14.90
N ARG A 34 2.61 -13.79 14.65
CA ARG A 34 3.78 -14.63 14.79
C ARG A 34 4.79 -13.87 15.64
N THR A 35 5.34 -14.51 16.66
CA THR A 35 6.41 -13.94 17.49
C THR A 35 7.68 -14.73 17.26
N VAL A 36 8.78 -14.01 17.15
CA VAL A 36 10.12 -14.54 16.94
C VAL A 36 11.08 -13.78 17.86
N ASP A 37 12.29 -14.31 18.07
CA ASP A 37 13.34 -13.58 18.78
C ASP A 37 13.81 -12.37 17.96
N ASP A 38 14.33 -11.33 18.61
CA ASP A 38 14.73 -10.07 17.96
C ASP A 38 15.67 -10.28 16.76
N PHE A 39 16.64 -11.19 16.89
CA PHE A 39 17.58 -11.49 15.81
C PHE A 39 16.94 -12.19 14.61
N GLN A 40 15.77 -12.81 14.79
CA GLN A 40 15.03 -13.52 13.75
C GLN A 40 14.10 -12.59 12.96
N TYR A 41 13.82 -11.40 13.50
CA TYR A 41 12.89 -10.43 12.93
C TYR A 41 13.08 -10.17 11.43
N PRO A 42 14.29 -9.92 10.88
CA PRO A 42 14.45 -9.65 9.45
C PRO A 42 14.03 -10.83 8.56
N TYR A 43 14.34 -12.07 8.97
CA TYR A 43 13.98 -13.26 8.18
C TYR A 43 12.49 -13.57 8.28
N ALA A 44 11.90 -13.36 9.46
CA ALA A 44 10.47 -13.51 9.66
C ALA A 44 9.69 -12.46 8.86
N LEU A 45 10.14 -11.21 8.86
CA LEU A 45 9.56 -10.12 8.08
C LEU A 45 9.58 -10.47 6.58
N HIS A 46 10.73 -10.90 6.06
CA HIS A 46 10.84 -11.34 4.66
C HIS A 46 9.89 -12.50 4.36
N HIS A 47 9.90 -13.52 5.22
CA HIS A 47 9.09 -14.72 5.02
C HIS A 47 7.58 -14.45 5.03
N PHE A 48 7.09 -13.68 6.01
CA PHE A 48 5.66 -13.41 6.17
C PHE A 48 5.15 -12.25 5.31
N THR A 49 6.04 -11.42 4.76
CA THR A 49 5.69 -10.49 3.66
C THR A 49 5.45 -11.26 2.36
N GLY A 50 6.32 -12.22 2.05
CA GLY A 50 6.19 -13.03 0.85
C GLY A 50 6.44 -12.23 -0.43
N SER A 51 5.77 -12.55 -1.54
CA SER A 51 4.76 -13.61 -1.70
C SER A 51 5.33 -15.03 -1.57
N LYS A 52 4.48 -16.06 -1.64
CA LYS A 52 4.92 -17.47 -1.60
C LYS A 52 5.86 -17.78 -2.76
N GLU A 53 5.58 -17.23 -3.93
CA GLU A 53 6.31 -17.40 -5.17
C GLU A 53 7.70 -16.75 -5.05
N HIS A 54 7.76 -15.51 -4.57
CA HIS A 54 9.02 -14.82 -4.27
C HIS A 54 9.88 -15.61 -3.27
N ASN A 55 9.28 -16.05 -2.16
CA ASN A 55 9.95 -16.87 -1.15
C ASN A 55 10.51 -18.18 -1.73
N THR A 56 9.76 -18.83 -2.60
CA THR A 56 10.17 -20.09 -3.25
C THR A 56 11.36 -19.85 -4.18
N ALA A 57 11.34 -18.76 -4.94
CA ALA A 57 12.44 -18.37 -5.81
C ALA A 57 13.71 -18.01 -5.01
N MET A 58 13.60 -17.22 -3.94
CA MET A 58 14.72 -16.88 -3.06
C MET A 58 15.33 -18.13 -2.40
N ARG A 59 14.51 -19.05 -1.89
CA ARG A 59 14.98 -20.35 -1.35
C ARG A 59 15.68 -21.19 -2.41
N THR A 60 15.22 -21.14 -3.65
CA THR A 60 15.85 -21.86 -4.76
C THR A 60 17.21 -21.25 -5.12
N ALA A 61 17.33 -19.93 -5.10
CA ALA A 61 18.60 -19.23 -5.28
C ALA A 61 19.60 -19.60 -4.16
N ALA A 62 19.14 -19.67 -2.91
CA ALA A 62 19.98 -20.02 -1.76
C ALA A 62 20.60 -21.42 -1.85
N LYS A 63 19.84 -22.40 -2.34
CA LYS A 63 20.32 -23.80 -2.44
C LYS A 63 21.58 -23.96 -3.29
N LYS A 64 21.81 -23.08 -4.27
CA LYS A 64 22.96 -23.19 -5.20
C LYS A 64 24.32 -23.02 -4.51
N ASP A 65 24.38 -22.45 -3.31
CA ASP A 65 25.61 -22.17 -2.57
C ASP A 65 25.57 -22.74 -1.13
N ASN A 66 25.05 -23.97 -0.97
CA ASN A 66 24.89 -24.64 0.34
C ASN A 66 24.23 -23.75 1.41
N THR A 67 23.32 -22.87 0.97
CA THR A 67 22.64 -21.91 1.82
C THR A 67 21.17 -22.29 1.96
N LYS A 68 20.68 -22.33 3.20
CA LYS A 68 19.29 -22.57 3.55
C LYS A 68 18.66 -21.28 4.06
N MET A 69 17.50 -20.93 3.53
CA MET A 69 16.71 -19.78 3.95
C MET A 69 15.34 -20.22 4.46
N ASN A 70 14.92 -19.70 5.61
CA ASN A 70 13.61 -19.92 6.21
C ASN A 70 13.24 -18.74 7.13
N GLU A 71 12.08 -18.81 7.78
CA GLU A 71 11.55 -17.78 8.68
C GLU A 71 12.40 -17.51 9.92
N TYR A 72 13.32 -18.41 10.28
CA TYR A 72 14.19 -18.29 11.46
C TYR A 72 15.61 -17.85 11.12
N GLY A 73 15.98 -17.79 9.84
CA GLY A 73 17.34 -17.45 9.46
C GLY A 73 17.79 -17.83 8.06
N LEU A 74 18.97 -17.30 7.75
CA LEU A 74 19.78 -17.63 6.59
C LEU A 74 21.02 -18.39 7.06
N PHE A 75 21.23 -19.61 6.56
CA PHE A 75 22.26 -20.53 7.06
C PHE A 75 23.17 -20.98 5.93
N LYS A 76 24.46 -20.60 5.96
CA LYS A 76 25.47 -21.06 4.99
C LYS A 76 26.34 -22.14 5.63
N ASN A 77 26.37 -23.33 5.03
CA ASN A 77 27.09 -24.49 5.59
C ASN A 77 26.69 -24.79 7.05
N GLY A 78 25.42 -24.55 7.41
CA GLY A 78 24.90 -24.74 8.76
C GLY A 78 25.13 -23.56 9.72
N ASN A 79 25.94 -22.57 9.37
CA ASN A 79 26.19 -21.40 10.21
C ASN A 79 25.20 -20.28 9.88
N LEU A 80 24.62 -19.67 10.92
CA LEU A 80 23.73 -18.52 10.78
C LEU A 80 24.49 -17.31 10.24
N ILE A 81 23.99 -16.76 9.13
CA ILE A 81 24.41 -15.48 8.58
C ILE A 81 23.59 -14.40 9.27
N LYS A 82 24.24 -13.57 10.09
CA LYS A 82 23.56 -12.49 10.83
C LYS A 82 23.15 -11.39 9.87
N CYS A 83 21.86 -11.07 9.88
CA CYS A 83 21.25 -9.94 9.18
C CYS A 83 20.64 -9.03 10.24
N SER A 84 20.89 -7.73 10.13
CA SER A 84 20.30 -6.71 10.99
C SER A 84 18.93 -6.26 10.49
N ASP A 85 18.73 -6.29 9.18
CA ASP A 85 17.48 -5.96 8.51
C ASP A 85 17.24 -6.86 7.28
N GLU A 86 16.15 -6.61 6.54
CA GLU A 86 15.89 -7.34 5.29
C GLU A 86 16.92 -7.04 4.19
N ALA A 87 17.51 -5.84 4.16
CA ALA A 87 18.46 -5.46 3.12
C ALA A 87 19.71 -6.34 3.17
N ASP A 88 20.17 -6.70 4.38
CA ASP A 88 21.26 -7.66 4.58
C ASP A 88 20.98 -9.03 3.95
N ILE A 89 19.72 -9.49 3.93
CA ILE A 89 19.34 -10.76 3.30
C ILE A 89 19.57 -10.68 1.79
N PHE A 90 19.12 -9.60 1.15
CA PHE A 90 19.32 -9.40 -0.30
C PHE A 90 20.80 -9.17 -0.64
N ASN A 91 21.51 -8.39 0.19
CA ASN A 91 22.94 -8.13 0.04
C ASN A 91 23.76 -9.42 0.07
N PHE A 92 23.41 -10.39 0.92
CA PHE A 92 24.05 -11.71 0.94
C PHE A 92 23.98 -12.41 -0.43
N PHE A 93 22.90 -12.21 -1.19
CA PHE A 93 22.73 -12.73 -2.55
C PHE A 93 23.24 -11.79 -3.65
N SER A 94 23.97 -10.73 -3.29
CA SER A 94 24.41 -9.67 -4.20
C SER A 94 23.26 -8.96 -4.94
N MET A 95 22.08 -8.92 -4.33
CA MET A 95 20.88 -8.27 -4.86
C MET A 95 20.68 -6.89 -4.24
N ASP A 96 20.05 -5.98 -4.97
CA ASP A 96 19.44 -4.81 -4.32
C ASP A 96 18.28 -5.25 -3.42
N TRP A 97 17.99 -4.47 -2.38
CA TRP A 97 16.80 -4.69 -1.57
C TRP A 97 15.55 -4.54 -2.45
N ILE A 98 14.65 -5.53 -2.38
CA ILE A 98 13.44 -5.58 -3.21
C ILE A 98 12.26 -5.05 -2.38
N PRO A 99 11.63 -3.93 -2.79
CA PRO A 99 10.42 -3.42 -2.16
C PRO A 99 9.32 -4.50 -2.08
N PRO A 100 8.59 -4.63 -0.97
CA PRO A 100 7.50 -5.59 -0.80
C PRO A 100 6.52 -5.65 -1.97
N GLU A 101 6.18 -4.50 -2.56
CA GLU A 101 5.24 -4.34 -3.67
C GLU A 101 5.68 -5.05 -4.95
N LEU A 102 6.96 -5.38 -5.09
CA LEU A 102 7.52 -6.09 -6.25
C LEU A 102 7.68 -7.60 -6.03
N ARG A 103 7.49 -8.10 -4.81
CA ARG A 103 7.84 -9.48 -4.40
C ARG A 103 6.80 -10.49 -4.87
N GLU A 104 6.59 -10.58 -6.18
CA GLU A 104 5.60 -11.46 -6.82
C GLU A 104 6.21 -12.46 -7.81
N ASN A 105 7.54 -12.57 -7.86
CA ASN A 105 8.26 -13.45 -8.79
C ASN A 105 7.94 -13.17 -10.26
N TYR A 106 7.80 -11.88 -10.62
CA TYR A 106 7.58 -11.41 -11.99
C TYR A 106 8.83 -10.80 -12.66
N GLY A 107 10.01 -11.07 -12.08
CA GLY A 107 11.30 -10.66 -12.63
C GLY A 107 12.11 -9.72 -11.72
N GLU A 108 11.55 -9.38 -10.55
CA GLU A 108 12.17 -8.54 -9.53
C GLU A 108 13.50 -9.11 -9.03
N ILE A 109 13.63 -10.44 -8.93
CA ILE A 109 14.87 -11.08 -8.47
C ILE A 109 16.00 -10.88 -9.48
N GLU A 110 15.73 -11.05 -10.77
CA GLU A 110 16.74 -10.85 -11.81
C GLU A 110 17.07 -9.36 -11.97
N ALA A 111 16.06 -8.49 -11.88
CA ALA A 111 16.28 -7.04 -11.86
C ALA A 111 17.13 -6.60 -10.66
N ALA A 112 16.92 -7.17 -9.47
CA ALA A 112 17.69 -6.86 -8.26
C ALA A 112 19.14 -7.34 -8.34
N LYS A 113 19.41 -8.49 -8.96
CA LYS A 113 20.79 -8.95 -9.24
C LYS A 113 21.49 -8.03 -10.25
N ASN A 114 20.76 -7.61 -11.28
CA ASN A 114 21.31 -6.79 -12.37
C ASN A 114 21.32 -5.29 -12.05
N LYS A 115 20.83 -4.89 -10.87
CA LYS A 115 20.76 -3.48 -10.43
C LYS A 115 19.87 -2.63 -11.36
N THR A 116 18.79 -3.22 -11.84
CA THR A 116 17.81 -2.61 -12.76
C THR A 116 16.38 -2.63 -12.21
N LEU A 117 16.22 -2.64 -10.88
CA LEU A 117 14.90 -2.48 -10.28
C LEU A 117 14.29 -1.13 -10.70
N PRO A 118 12.97 -1.09 -10.98
CA PRO A 118 12.32 0.17 -11.30
C PRO A 118 12.31 1.09 -10.09
N LYS A 119 12.41 2.40 -10.31
CA LYS A 119 12.10 3.38 -9.28
C LYS A 119 10.58 3.43 -9.09
N LEU A 120 10.12 3.11 -7.89
CA LEU A 120 8.70 3.19 -7.54
C LEU A 120 8.29 4.64 -7.24
N ILE A 121 7.02 4.93 -7.46
CA ILE A 121 6.40 6.18 -7.04
C ILE A 121 6.25 6.16 -5.51
N GLU A 122 6.52 7.29 -4.85
CA GLU A 122 6.31 7.46 -3.41
C GLU A 122 5.16 8.45 -3.14
N GLU A 123 4.62 8.46 -1.91
CA GLU A 123 3.57 9.41 -1.52
C GLU A 123 3.96 10.87 -1.78
N LYS A 124 5.22 11.24 -1.55
CA LYS A 124 5.76 12.59 -1.83
C LYS A 124 5.72 13.00 -3.31
N ASP A 125 5.68 12.03 -4.22
CA ASP A 125 5.61 12.29 -5.65
C ASP A 125 4.16 12.61 -6.09
N ILE A 126 3.17 12.26 -5.26
CA ILE A 126 1.75 12.56 -5.49
C ILE A 126 1.48 14.02 -5.13
N LYS A 127 1.28 14.85 -6.16
CA LYS A 127 1.03 16.29 -6.00
C LYS A 127 -0.44 16.66 -5.92
N GLY A 128 -1.34 15.72 -6.16
CA GLY A 128 -2.78 15.96 -6.10
C GLY A 128 -3.58 14.75 -6.54
N ILE A 129 -4.90 14.89 -6.49
CA ILE A 129 -5.86 13.82 -6.77
C ILE A 129 -6.72 14.25 -7.96
N PHE A 130 -6.89 13.38 -8.96
CA PHE A 130 -7.53 13.74 -10.24
C PHE A 130 -8.98 13.24 -10.43
N HIS A 131 -9.52 12.50 -9.47
CA HIS A 131 -10.86 11.91 -9.59
C HIS A 131 -11.61 12.05 -8.28
N ILE A 132 -12.40 13.11 -8.17
CA ILE A 132 -13.21 13.42 -6.98
C ILE A 132 -14.62 13.74 -7.43
N HIS A 133 -15.59 13.06 -6.82
CA HIS A 133 -17.00 13.40 -6.93
C HIS A 133 -17.41 14.28 -5.76
N THR A 134 -18.28 15.25 -6.04
CA THR A 134 -18.80 16.17 -5.04
C THR A 134 -20.32 16.12 -5.04
N THR A 135 -20.93 16.99 -4.23
CA THR A 135 -22.39 17.13 -4.17
C THR A 135 -23.05 17.56 -5.48
N HIS A 136 -22.28 17.81 -6.55
CA HIS A 136 -22.82 18.05 -7.88
C HIS A 136 -23.28 16.77 -8.60
N SER A 137 -22.83 15.59 -8.15
CA SER A 137 -23.34 14.28 -8.56
C SER A 137 -23.61 13.38 -7.34
N ASP A 138 -22.77 12.38 -7.09
CA ASP A 138 -22.96 11.37 -6.03
C ASP A 138 -21.99 11.51 -4.85
N GLY A 139 -21.14 12.54 -4.84
CA GLY A 139 -20.28 12.85 -3.71
C GLY A 139 -21.04 13.46 -2.53
N ASN A 140 -20.43 13.40 -1.34
CA ASN A 140 -21.00 13.92 -0.09
C ASN A 140 -20.27 15.18 0.44
N ILE A 141 -19.28 15.68 -0.29
CA ILE A 141 -18.50 16.88 0.06
C ILE A 141 -18.66 17.93 -1.05
N SER A 142 -18.67 19.22 -0.69
CA SER A 142 -18.65 20.29 -1.68
C SER A 142 -17.26 20.46 -2.30
N ILE A 143 -17.17 21.07 -3.48
CA ILE A 143 -15.89 21.37 -4.16
C ILE A 143 -14.96 22.17 -3.23
N GLU A 144 -15.48 23.22 -2.59
CA GLU A 144 -14.71 24.06 -1.68
C GLU A 144 -14.16 23.28 -0.48
N HIS A 145 -14.96 22.40 0.15
CA HIS A 145 -14.47 21.58 1.27
C HIS A 145 -13.40 20.58 0.83
N ALA A 146 -13.60 19.89 -0.30
CA ALA A 146 -12.62 18.95 -0.84
C ALA A 146 -11.27 19.64 -1.09
N CYS A 147 -11.29 20.80 -1.76
CA CYS A 147 -10.08 21.55 -2.09
C CYS A 147 -9.36 22.08 -0.84
N ASN A 148 -10.10 22.63 0.13
CA ASN A 148 -9.54 23.09 1.39
C ASN A 148 -8.89 21.95 2.19
N TYR A 149 -9.48 20.75 2.16
CA TYR A 149 -8.92 19.58 2.83
C TYR A 149 -7.63 19.11 2.16
N LEU A 150 -7.63 18.99 0.84
CA LEU A 150 -6.44 18.56 0.07
C LEU A 150 -5.30 19.56 0.18
N GLN A 151 -5.60 20.85 0.20
CA GLN A 151 -4.58 21.89 0.43
C GLN A 151 -3.94 21.74 1.82
N LYS A 152 -4.72 21.46 2.87
CA LYS A 152 -4.19 21.21 4.22
C LYS A 152 -3.31 19.96 4.29
N MET A 153 -3.56 18.97 3.45
CA MET A 153 -2.71 17.79 3.29
C MET A 153 -1.42 18.08 2.49
N GLY A 154 -1.25 19.29 1.95
CA GLY A 154 -0.07 19.67 1.18
C GLY A 154 -0.16 19.38 -0.32
N PHE A 155 -1.31 18.95 -0.83
CA PHE A 155 -1.52 18.79 -2.26
C PHE A 155 -1.58 20.15 -2.97
N GLN A 156 -1.21 20.13 -4.24
CA GLN A 156 -1.11 21.30 -5.13
C GLN A 156 -2.33 21.44 -6.04
N TYR A 157 -3.07 20.35 -6.26
CA TYR A 157 -4.23 20.36 -7.13
C TYR A 157 -5.27 19.27 -6.81
N ALA A 158 -6.48 19.50 -7.32
CA ALA A 158 -7.58 18.56 -7.34
C ALA A 158 -8.21 18.52 -8.74
N GLY A 159 -8.60 17.34 -9.21
CA GLY A 159 -9.47 17.13 -10.35
C GLY A 159 -10.86 16.73 -9.86
N ILE A 160 -11.83 17.59 -10.11
CA ILE A 160 -13.24 17.28 -9.85
C ILE A 160 -13.79 16.62 -11.11
N SER A 161 -14.36 15.43 -10.98
CA SER A 161 -14.71 14.55 -12.09
C SER A 161 -16.14 14.05 -11.93
N GLU A 162 -17.09 14.98 -11.93
CA GLU A 162 -18.50 14.64 -11.70
C GLU A 162 -19.06 13.72 -12.78
N HIS A 163 -20.04 12.90 -12.40
CA HIS A 163 -20.75 12.04 -13.35
C HIS A 163 -21.44 12.86 -14.43
N SER A 164 -21.43 12.34 -15.66
CA SER A 164 -22.20 12.88 -16.77
C SER A 164 -23.67 12.44 -16.68
N ARG A 165 -24.55 13.11 -17.45
CA ARG A 165 -25.96 12.75 -17.58
C ARG A 165 -26.24 11.26 -17.88
N THR A 166 -25.28 10.54 -18.47
CA THR A 166 -25.43 9.10 -18.78
C THR A 166 -25.52 8.25 -17.52
N ALA A 167 -24.88 8.67 -16.42
CA ALA A 167 -24.93 8.02 -15.12
C ALA A 167 -26.10 8.56 -14.28
N ALA A 168 -27.33 8.38 -14.78
CA ALA A 168 -28.55 8.86 -14.12
C ALA A 168 -28.76 8.29 -12.71
N TYR A 169 -28.25 7.08 -12.44
CA TYR A 169 -28.30 6.44 -11.11
C TYR A 169 -27.41 7.13 -10.07
N ALA A 170 -26.41 7.91 -10.51
CA ALA A 170 -25.45 8.62 -9.68
C ALA A 170 -25.71 10.13 -9.68
N GLY A 171 -26.91 10.57 -10.09
CA GLY A 171 -27.26 12.00 -10.10
C GLY A 171 -26.40 12.85 -11.03
N GLY A 172 -25.90 12.28 -12.13
CA GLY A 172 -24.97 12.96 -13.03
C GLY A 172 -25.45 14.32 -13.53
N LEU A 173 -24.49 15.21 -13.82
CA LEU A 173 -24.75 16.59 -14.20
C LEU A 173 -25.65 16.65 -15.43
N LYS A 174 -26.68 17.48 -15.30
CA LYS A 174 -27.54 17.88 -16.40
C LYS A 174 -26.84 18.97 -17.20
N ASP A 175 -27.14 19.03 -18.50
CA ASP A 175 -26.57 20.02 -19.42
C ASP A 175 -26.71 21.46 -18.89
N ASP A 176 -27.85 21.77 -18.27
CA ASP A 176 -28.14 23.10 -17.71
C ASP A 176 -27.27 23.45 -16.48
N ASP A 177 -26.79 22.45 -15.74
CA ASP A 177 -26.00 22.60 -14.51
C ASP A 177 -24.49 22.69 -14.78
N ILE A 178 -24.03 22.30 -15.98
CA ILE A 178 -22.61 22.32 -16.36
C ILE A 178 -22.03 23.72 -16.24
N ASN A 179 -22.70 24.73 -16.79
CA ASN A 179 -22.17 26.10 -16.74
C ASN A 179 -22.00 26.59 -15.30
N ARG A 180 -22.96 26.28 -14.42
CA ARG A 180 -22.87 26.63 -12.99
C ARG A 180 -21.68 25.94 -12.32
N TYR A 181 -21.49 24.65 -12.56
CA TYR A 181 -20.35 23.88 -12.08
C TYR A 181 -19.01 24.47 -12.55
N LEU A 182 -18.89 24.79 -13.84
CA LEU A 182 -17.66 25.38 -14.40
C LEU A 182 -17.36 26.76 -13.81
N GLU A 183 -18.39 27.60 -13.63
CA GLU A 183 -18.26 28.92 -13.02
C GLU A 183 -17.86 28.86 -11.54
N GLU A 184 -18.40 27.90 -10.79
CA GLU A 184 -18.04 27.68 -9.39
C GLU A 184 -16.55 27.37 -9.25
N ILE A 185 -16.04 26.44 -10.05
CA ILE A 185 -14.62 26.10 -10.09
C ILE A 185 -13.75 27.30 -10.50
N ASP A 186 -14.21 28.12 -11.45
CA ASP A 186 -13.47 29.34 -11.84
C ASP A 186 -13.40 30.36 -10.71
N LYS A 187 -14.50 30.54 -9.97
CA LYS A 187 -14.53 31.43 -8.79
C LYS A 187 -13.58 30.92 -7.71
N LEU A 188 -13.54 29.61 -7.45
CA LEU A 188 -12.65 29.02 -6.46
C LEU A 188 -11.17 29.12 -6.88
N ASN A 189 -10.84 28.81 -8.14
CA ASN A 189 -9.49 28.98 -8.68
C ASN A 189 -8.99 30.43 -8.57
N LYS A 190 -9.87 31.42 -8.77
CA LYS A 190 -9.50 32.84 -8.61
C LYS A 190 -9.21 33.21 -7.15
N LYS A 191 -9.90 32.60 -6.19
CA LYS A 191 -9.69 32.83 -4.75
C LYS A 191 -8.40 32.21 -4.24
N CYS A 192 -7.94 31.10 -4.83
CA CYS A 192 -6.79 30.36 -4.34
C CYS A 192 -5.72 30.14 -5.41
N ALA A 193 -4.79 31.09 -5.54
CA ALA A 193 -3.74 31.02 -6.56
C ALA A 193 -2.72 29.87 -6.38
N SER A 194 -2.56 29.36 -5.15
CA SER A 194 -1.59 28.31 -4.82
C SER A 194 -2.11 26.88 -4.99
N PHE A 195 -3.39 26.70 -5.33
CA PHE A 195 -4.02 25.38 -5.46
C PHE A 195 -4.88 25.34 -6.71
N LYS A 196 -4.60 24.41 -7.62
CA LYS A 196 -5.31 24.33 -8.91
C LYS A 196 -6.46 23.32 -8.85
N ILE A 197 -7.65 23.77 -9.21
CA ILE A 197 -8.82 22.90 -9.41
C ILE A 197 -8.98 22.68 -10.92
N PHE A 198 -8.91 21.42 -11.35
CA PHE A 198 -9.19 20.96 -12.70
C PHE A 198 -10.67 20.58 -12.83
N LYS A 199 -11.23 20.91 -13.99
CA LYS A 199 -12.62 20.66 -14.34
C LYS A 199 -12.69 19.38 -15.16
N GLY A 200 -13.30 18.34 -14.61
CA GLY A 200 -13.51 17.05 -15.24
C GLY A 200 -14.98 16.65 -15.20
N ILE A 201 -15.32 15.69 -16.08
CA ILE A 201 -16.59 14.98 -16.11
C ILE A 201 -16.24 13.51 -16.43
N GLU A 202 -16.78 12.58 -15.65
CA GLU A 202 -16.71 11.13 -15.87
C GLU A 202 -17.99 10.66 -16.58
N SER A 203 -17.86 9.86 -17.65
CA SER A 203 -19.01 9.39 -18.44
C SER A 203 -19.18 7.88 -18.40
#